data_AF-A0A1V5NTK4-F1
#
_entry.id   AF-A0A1V5NTK4-F1
#
_cell.length_a   1.000
_cell.length_b   1.000
_cell.length_c   1.000
_cell.angle_alpha   90.00
_cell.angle_beta   90.00
_cell.angle_gamma   90.00
#
_symmetry.space_group_name_H-M   'P 1'
#
loop_
_entity.id
_entity.type
_entity.pdbx_description
1 polymer ?
#
loop_
_entity_poly.entity_id
_entity_poly.type
_entity_poly.pdbx_seq_one_letter_code
_entity_poly.pdbx_strand_id
1 'polypeptide(L)' 'MMKKDQKEEKLLEEQLDRVRGGFVSGQGKNATIIYCLQPGCSWVYNGLVEGLAAAQHAHTNATGHNLFGSCKPPERVGH' A
#
# COMPACT_ATOMS: atom_id res chain seq x y z
N MET A 1 48.62 -1.50 -7.93
CA MET A 1 48.09 -1.78 -6.59
C MET A 1 46.59 -1.54 -6.66
N MET A 2 45.79 -2.61 -6.71
CA MET A 2 44.33 -2.50 -6.87
C MET A 2 43.72 -2.14 -5.51
N LYS A 3 43.36 -0.87 -5.33
CA LYS A 3 42.53 -0.43 -4.20
C LYS A 3 41.07 -0.68 -4.59
N LYS A 4 40.51 -1.73 -3.98
CA LYS A 4 39.09 -2.07 -4.00
C LYS A 4 38.33 -1.00 -3.20
N ASP A 5 37.62 -0.13 -3.88
CA ASP A 5 36.60 0.70 -3.24
C ASP A 5 35.24 0.01 -3.44
N GLN A 6 34.98 -0.94 -2.54
CA GLN A 6 33.70 -1.64 -2.34
C GLN A 6 32.63 -0.68 -1.82
N LYS A 7 32.18 0.27 -2.64
CA LYS A 7 31.13 1.22 -2.24
C LYS A 7 30.06 1.48 -3.30
N GLU A 8 29.91 0.58 -4.26
CA GLU A 8 28.89 0.68 -5.31
C GLU A 8 27.84 -0.45 -5.25
N GLU A 9 27.93 -1.37 -4.28
CA GLU A 9 27.00 -2.51 -4.17
C GLU A 9 25.75 -2.20 -3.32
N LYS A 10 25.66 -1.01 -2.71
CA LYS A 10 24.54 -0.64 -1.82
C LYS A 10 23.51 0.32 -2.43
N LEU A 11 23.45 0.45 -3.76
CA LEU A 11 22.50 1.37 -4.40
C LEU A 11 21.46 0.69 -5.30
N LEU A 12 21.53 -0.63 -5.52
CA LEU A 12 20.62 -1.28 -6.47
C LEU A 12 19.44 -2.00 -5.81
N GLU A 13 19.56 -2.43 -4.56
CA GLU A 13 18.48 -3.14 -3.86
C GLU A 13 17.32 -2.22 -3.45
N GLU A 14 17.58 -0.92 -3.21
CA GLU A 14 16.55 0.05 -2.82
C GLU A 14 15.69 0.57 -3.98
N GLN A 15 16.11 0.38 -5.24
CA GLN A 15 15.33 0.87 -6.39
C GLN A 15 14.42 -0.20 -7.02
N LEU A 16 14.60 -1.49 -6.70
CA LEU A 16 13.74 -2.57 -7.19
C LEU A 16 12.46 -2.76 -6.36
N ASP A 17 12.40 -2.22 -5.14
CA ASP A 17 11.19 -2.28 -4.28
C ASP A 17 10.05 -1.40 -4.82
N ARG A 18 10.35 -0.41 -5.66
CA ARG A 18 9.36 0.59 -6.12
C ARG A 18 8.49 0.14 -7.29
N VAL A 19 8.70 -1.03 -7.89
CA VAL A 19 8.07 -1.38 -9.18
C VAL A 19 7.06 -2.52 -9.11
N ARG A 20 6.89 -3.23 -7.98
CA ARG A 20 5.87 -4.29 -7.94
C ARG A 20 5.31 -4.59 -6.56
N GLY A 21 4.37 -3.75 -6.10
CA GLY A 21 3.35 -4.13 -5.12
C GLY A 21 3.86 -4.92 -3.90
N GLY A 22 4.96 -4.45 -3.30
CA GLY A 22 5.66 -5.15 -2.24
C GLY A 22 5.08 -4.86 -0.86
N PHE A 23 4.13 -5.70 -0.47
CA PHE A 23 3.77 -6.07 0.89
C PHE A 23 4.83 -5.70 1.97
N VAL A 24 4.65 -4.55 2.64
CA VAL A 24 5.39 -4.25 3.86
C VAL A 24 4.87 -5.19 4.95
N SER A 25 5.60 -6.28 5.18
CA SER A 25 5.49 -7.17 6.34
C SER A 25 5.84 -6.41 7.63
N GLY A 26 4.93 -5.52 8.01
CA GLY A 26 4.87 -4.78 9.25
C GLY A 26 3.45 -4.35 9.57
N GLN A 27 2.46 -4.90 8.85
CA GLN A 27 1.05 -4.68 9.11
C GLN A 27 0.71 -5.35 10.44
N GLY A 28 0.59 -4.52 11.49
CA GLY A 28 -0.11 -4.93 12.70
C GLY A 28 -1.44 -5.58 12.34
N LYS A 29 -1.97 -6.41 13.23
CA LYS A 29 -3.16 -7.27 13.05
C LYS A 29 -4.43 -6.55 12.51
N ASN A 30 -4.37 -5.24 12.31
CA ASN A 30 -5.45 -4.30 12.00
C ASN A 30 -5.16 -3.45 10.75
N ALA A 31 -4.24 -3.86 9.89
CA ALA A 31 -4.05 -3.18 8.62
C ALA A 31 -5.14 -3.58 7.61
N THR A 32 -5.56 -2.61 6.82
CA THR A 32 -6.62 -2.73 5.81
C THR A 32 -6.18 -2.09 4.51
N ILE A 33 -6.66 -2.65 3.42
CA ILE A 33 -6.49 -2.09 2.08
C ILE A 33 -7.88 -1.74 1.57
N ILE A 34 -8.08 -0.47 1.25
CA ILE A 34 -9.29 0.01 0.58
C ILE A 34 -8.95 0.75 -0.71
N TYR A 35 -9.89 0.76 -1.63
CA TYR A 35 -9.79 1.41 -2.93
C TYR A 35 -11.03 2.27 -3.17
N CYS A 36 -10.85 3.33 -3.95
CA CYS A 36 -11.97 4.09 -4.47
C CYS A 36 -12.63 3.29 -5.60
N LEU A 37 -13.96 3.18 -5.57
CA LEU A 37 -14.74 2.45 -6.57
C LEU A 37 -15.23 3.35 -7.72
N GLN A 38 -14.91 4.64 -7.72
CA GLN A 38 -15.29 5.49 -8.83
C GLN A 38 -14.53 5.10 -10.10
N PRO A 39 -15.22 4.91 -11.25
CA PRO A 39 -14.58 4.64 -12.53
C PRO A 39 -13.54 5.71 -12.86
N GLY A 40 -12.34 5.28 -13.23
CA GLY A 40 -11.22 6.17 -13.54
C GLY A 40 -10.43 6.67 -12.33
N CYS A 41 -10.82 6.32 -11.10
CA CYS A 41 -10.06 6.63 -9.90
C CYS A 41 -9.12 5.47 -9.53
N SER A 42 -7.81 5.75 -9.46
CA SER A 42 -6.78 4.77 -9.07
C SER A 42 -6.36 4.90 -7.61
N TRP A 43 -7.21 5.51 -6.76
CA TRP A 43 -6.87 5.75 -5.36
C TRP A 43 -6.95 4.47 -4.53
N VAL A 44 -5.92 4.25 -3.72
CA VAL A 44 -5.80 3.11 -2.80
C VAL A 44 -5.23 3.63 -1.48
N TYR A 45 -5.86 3.23 -0.37
CA TYR A 45 -5.30 3.38 0.97
C TYR A 45 -4.87 2.02 1.50
N ASN A 46 -3.62 1.98 1.97
CA ASN A 46 -3.02 0.82 2.62
C ASN A 46 -2.46 1.31 3.96
N GLY A 47 -3.11 0.93 5.06
CA GLY A 47 -2.75 1.41 6.37
C GLY A 47 -3.62 0.82 7.47
N LEU A 48 -3.51 1.36 8.68
CA LEU A 48 -4.30 0.90 9.82
C LEU A 48 -5.77 1.29 9.65
N VAL A 49 -6.67 0.44 10.15
CA VAL A 49 -8.12 0.71 10.21
C VAL A 49 -8.41 2.04 10.94
N GLU A 50 -7.61 2.43 11.92
CA GLU A 50 -7.77 3.71 12.63
C GLU A 50 -7.61 4.93 11.71
N GLY A 51 -6.72 4.85 10.71
CA GLY A 51 -6.51 5.91 9.71
C GLY A 51 -7.50 5.85 8.54
N LEU A 52 -8.34 4.82 8.47
CA LEU A 52 -9.24 4.58 7.35
C LEU A 52 -10.23 5.73 7.14
N ALA A 53 -10.92 6.13 8.21
CA ALA A 53 -11.93 7.18 8.15
C ALA A 53 -11.32 8.52 7.73
N ALA A 54 -10.13 8.84 8.23
CA ALA A 54 -9.40 10.04 7.84
C ALA A 54 -9.00 10.00 6.37
N ALA A 55 -8.50 8.87 5.88
CA ALA A 55 -8.11 8.70 4.48
C ALA A 55 -9.30 8.79 3.52
N GLN A 56 -10.43 8.15 3.87
CA GLN A 56 -11.67 8.25 3.11
C GLN A 56 -12.20 9.69 3.08
N HIS A 57 -12.20 10.36 4.23
CA HIS A 57 -12.66 11.75 4.32
C HIS A 57 -11.77 12.70 3.50
N ALA A 58 -10.45 12.57 3.62
CA ALA A 58 -9.50 13.36 2.85
C ALA A 58 -9.68 13.14 1.34
N HIS A 59 -9.86 11.88 0.91
CA HIS A 59 -10.12 11.56 -0.49
C HIS A 59 -11.46 12.16 -0.97
N THR A 60 -12.53 11.93 -0.20
CA THR A 60 -13.87 12.48 -0.51
C THR A 60 -13.83 14.00 -0.64
N ASN A 61 -13.11 14.69 0.25
CA ASN A 61 -13.00 16.15 0.21
C ASN A 61 -12.18 16.64 -1.01
N ALA A 62 -11.18 15.87 -1.45
CA ALA A 62 -10.35 16.23 -2.58
C ALA A 62 -11.00 15.93 -3.95
N THR A 63 -11.79 14.87 -4.06
CA THR A 63 -12.31 14.36 -5.36
C THR A 63 -13.83 14.32 -5.45
N GLY A 64 -14.55 14.41 -4.33
CA GLY A 64 -15.99 14.14 -4.26
C GLY A 64 -16.35 12.66 -4.30
N HIS A 65 -15.37 11.74 -4.32
CA HIS A 65 -15.64 10.31 -4.40
C HIS A 65 -15.94 9.74 -3.01
N ASN A 66 -17.11 9.12 -2.87
CA ASN A 66 -17.59 8.56 -1.60
C ASN A 66 -17.81 7.04 -1.64
N LEU A 67 -17.48 6.38 -2.76
CA LEU A 67 -17.59 4.93 -2.91
C LEU A 67 -16.23 4.28 -2.66
N PHE A 68 -16.16 3.42 -1.66
CA PHE A 68 -14.94 2.71 -1.27
C PHE A 68 -15.20 1.22 -1.09
N GLY A 69 -14.26 0.38 -1.54
CA GLY A 69 -14.28 -1.06 -1.37
C GLY A 69 -13.05 -1.54 -0.60
N SER A 70 -13.18 -2.58 0.21
CA SER A 70 -12.07 -3.20 0.92
C SER A 70 -11.72 -4.55 0.29
N CYS A 71 -10.43 -4.83 0.10
CA CYS A 71 -9.97 -6.19 -0.20
C CYS A 71 -10.03 -6.98 1.10
N LYS A 72 -11.16 -7.63 1.40
CA LYS A 72 -11.14 -8.67 2.42
C LYS A 72 -10.32 -9.85 1.89
N PRO A 73 -9.38 -10.41 2.68
CA PRO A 73 -8.82 -11.70 2.33
C PRO A 73 -9.98 -12.71 2.25
N PRO A 74 -9.96 -13.68 1.32
CA PRO A 74 -10.98 -14.71 1.27
C PRO A 74 -11.02 -15.39 2.64
N GLU A 75 -12.16 -15.28 3.33
CA GLU A 75 -12.41 -16.07 4.52
C GLU A 75 -12.23 -17.54 4.12
N ARG A 76 -11.23 -18.22 4.70
CA ARG A 76 -11.07 -19.66 4.48
C ARG A 76 -12.36 -20.31 4.96
N VAL A 77 -13.19 -20.74 4.02
CA VAL A 77 -14.29 -21.67 4.28
C VAL A 77 -13.63 -22.93 4.83
N GLY A 78 -13.66 -23.09 6.14
CA GLY A 78 -13.32 -24.35 6.81
C GLY A 78 -14.45 -25.33 6.54
N HIS A 79 -14.12 -26.41 5.81
CA HIS A 79 -14.91 -27.63 5.75
C HIS A 79 -14.58 -28.51 6.96
#